data_AF-H9MAF3-F1
#
_entry.id   AF-H9MAF3-F1
#
_cell.length_a   1.000
_cell.length_b   1.000
_cell.length_c   1.000
_cell.angle_alpha   90.00
_cell.angle_beta   90.00
_cell.angle_gamma   90.00
#
_symmetry.space_group_name_H-M   'P 1'
#
loop_
_entity.id
_entity.type
_entity.pdbx_description
1 polymer ?
#
loop_
_entity_poly.entity_id
_entity_poly.type
_entity_poly.pdbx_seq_one_letter_code
_entity_poly.pdbx_strand_id
1 'polypeptide(L)'
;PIYQGTAPQVAFYSSRGPDIKDSSFQDTDVLKPDILAPGSLIWAAWSPNGTDEVNYQGEGFAMISGTSMATPHIAGIAALVKQKHPDWSPAAIKSALQTTSAVVDHMGKPLQAQNQSGEDSPITLIAATPFDCGSG
;
A
#
# COMPACT_ATOMS: atom_id res chain seq x y z
N PRO A 1 -16.56 -0.35 -10.94
CA PRO A 1 -15.26 -1.07 -10.89
C PRO A 1 -15.31 -2.35 -11.74
N ILE A 2 -14.48 -2.44 -12.78
CA ILE A 2 -14.34 -3.68 -13.55
C ILE A 2 -13.47 -4.62 -12.70
N TYR A 3 -14.09 -5.57 -12.01
CA TYR A 3 -13.39 -6.63 -11.29
C TYR A 3 -12.80 -7.60 -12.31
N GLN A 4 -11.60 -7.31 -12.82
CA GLN A 4 -10.91 -8.14 -13.80
C GLN A 4 -10.27 -9.41 -13.20
N GLY A 5 -10.52 -9.72 -11.92
CA GLY A 5 -9.94 -10.89 -11.27
C GLY A 5 -8.41 -10.88 -11.29
N THR A 6 -7.78 -9.75 -10.98
CA THR A 6 -6.31 -9.60 -10.99
C THR A 6 -5.83 -8.88 -9.73
N ALA A 7 -6.51 -9.08 -8.61
CA ALA A 7 -6.16 -8.45 -7.34
C ALA A 7 -5.14 -9.28 -6.53
N PRO A 8 -4.25 -8.63 -5.75
CA PRO A 8 -4.09 -7.18 -5.64
C PRO A 8 -3.33 -6.56 -6.83
N GLN A 9 -3.52 -5.26 -7.02
CA GLN A 9 -2.78 -4.45 -7.98
C GLN A 9 -2.20 -3.23 -7.25
N VAL A 10 -1.02 -2.77 -7.65
CA VAL A 10 -0.48 -1.50 -7.16
C VAL A 10 -1.29 -0.37 -7.77
N ALA A 11 -1.88 0.49 -6.93
CA ALA A 11 -2.69 1.61 -7.40
C ALA A 11 -1.85 2.65 -8.17
N PHE A 12 -2.48 3.34 -9.13
CA PHE A 12 -1.79 4.35 -9.95
C PHE A 12 -1.29 5.55 -9.12
N TYR A 13 -2.02 5.89 -8.05
CA TYR A 13 -1.65 6.99 -7.12
C TYR A 13 -0.57 6.60 -6.10
N SER A 14 -0.20 5.32 -6.02
CA SER A 14 0.85 4.89 -5.08
C SER A 14 2.20 5.41 -5.57
N SER A 15 2.89 6.18 -4.74
CA SER A 15 4.25 6.66 -5.04
C SER A 15 5.18 5.48 -5.32
N ARG A 16 6.08 5.67 -6.29
CA ARG A 16 7.03 4.66 -6.74
C ARG A 16 8.44 5.06 -6.36
N GLY A 17 9.31 4.08 -6.15
CA GLY A 17 10.74 4.31 -6.02
C GLY A 17 11.42 4.58 -7.36
N PRO A 18 12.77 4.69 -7.37
CA PRO A 18 13.65 4.61 -6.21
C PRO A 18 13.44 5.79 -5.26
N ASP A 19 13.76 5.58 -3.98
CA ASP A 19 14.11 6.71 -3.14
C ASP A 19 15.44 7.26 -3.67
N ILE A 20 15.54 8.57 -3.82
CA ILE A 20 16.75 9.22 -4.36
C ILE A 20 17.60 9.82 -3.25
N LYS A 21 17.05 10.03 -2.06
CA LYS A 21 17.76 10.63 -0.92
C LYS A 21 17.29 10.04 0.40
N ASP A 22 18.24 9.65 1.25
CA ASP A 22 17.93 9.22 2.61
C ASP A 22 17.48 10.39 3.51
N SER A 23 17.14 10.10 4.77
CA SER A 23 16.74 11.13 5.74
C SER A 23 17.83 12.16 6.09
N SER A 24 19.07 11.92 5.66
CA SER A 24 20.23 12.79 5.83
C SER A 24 20.59 13.55 4.54
N PHE A 25 19.72 13.49 3.52
CA PHE A 25 19.91 14.07 2.19
C PHE A 25 21.12 13.52 1.41
N GLN A 26 21.54 12.28 1.70
CA GLN A 26 22.56 11.55 0.94
C GLN A 26 21.92 10.60 -0.07
N ASP A 27 22.65 10.22 -1.12
CA ASP A 27 22.20 9.20 -2.07
C ASP A 27 21.84 7.91 -1.32
N THR A 28 20.68 7.34 -1.64
CA THR A 28 20.17 6.15 -0.97
C THR A 28 20.23 4.93 -1.89
N ASP A 29 20.83 3.85 -1.37
CA ASP A 29 20.92 2.56 -2.03
C ASP A 29 19.88 1.56 -1.49
N VAL A 30 18.86 2.06 -0.78
CA VAL A 30 17.81 1.24 -0.17
C VAL A 30 16.54 1.28 -1.02
N LEU A 31 16.11 0.10 -1.46
CA LEU A 31 14.87 -0.07 -2.23
C LEU A 31 13.65 0.43 -1.45
N LYS A 32 12.78 1.19 -2.14
CA LYS A 32 11.46 1.61 -1.66
C LYS A 32 10.39 1.47 -2.76
N PRO A 33 9.11 1.22 -2.42
CA PRO A 33 8.57 1.03 -1.07
C PRO A 33 8.98 -0.33 -0.45
N ASP A 34 8.61 -0.56 0.81
CA ASP A 34 9.01 -1.78 1.54
C ASP A 34 8.06 -2.97 1.32
N ILE A 35 6.74 -2.74 1.31
CA ILE A 35 5.69 -3.76 1.30
C ILE A 35 4.38 -3.18 0.76
N LEU A 36 3.52 -4.00 0.16
CA LEU A 36 2.19 -3.62 -0.33
C LEU A 36 1.11 -3.93 0.71
N ALA A 37 0.04 -3.13 0.74
CA ALA A 37 -1.15 -3.42 1.54
C ALA A 37 -2.42 -2.81 0.92
N PRO A 38 -3.62 -3.26 1.34
CA PRO A 38 -4.89 -2.72 0.85
C PRO A 38 -5.05 -1.23 1.18
N GLY A 39 -5.14 -0.39 0.14
CA GLY A 39 -5.32 1.05 0.29
C GLY A 39 -6.35 1.67 -0.66
N SER A 40 -6.96 0.91 -1.56
CA SER A 40 -8.00 1.40 -2.46
C SER A 40 -9.39 1.07 -1.93
N LEU A 41 -10.26 2.07 -1.86
CA LEU A 41 -11.67 1.94 -1.47
C LEU A 41 -11.85 1.21 -0.12
N ILE A 42 -11.07 1.62 0.88
CA ILE A 42 -11.14 1.04 2.23
C ILE A 42 -12.30 1.68 2.99
N TRP A 43 -13.18 0.84 3.51
CA TRP A 43 -14.31 1.22 4.35
C TRP A 43 -13.89 1.29 5.82
N ALA A 44 -13.95 2.46 6.43
CA ALA A 44 -13.55 2.67 7.82
C ALA A 44 -14.42 3.71 8.53
N ALA A 45 -14.31 3.76 9.86
CA ALA A 45 -15.03 4.73 10.68
C ALA A 45 -14.68 6.17 10.27
N TRP A 46 -15.69 7.03 10.31
CA TRP A 46 -15.62 8.43 9.93
C TRP A 46 -16.33 9.30 10.96
N SER A 47 -15.87 10.52 11.14
CA SER A 47 -16.56 11.49 11.99
C SER A 47 -17.73 12.08 11.20
N PRO A 48 -18.97 12.08 11.72
CA PRO A 48 -20.09 12.78 11.08
C PRO A 48 -19.84 14.28 10.87
N ASN A 49 -18.95 14.86 11.66
CA ASN A 49 -18.51 16.26 11.55
C ASN A 49 -17.21 16.41 10.72
N GLY A 50 -16.72 15.33 10.11
CA GLY A 50 -15.52 15.33 9.28
C GLY A 50 -15.76 16.13 7.99
N THR A 51 -14.83 17.03 7.68
CA THR A 51 -14.95 17.96 6.54
C THR A 51 -14.07 17.59 5.35
N ASP A 52 -13.20 16.59 5.51
CA ASP A 52 -12.17 16.26 4.51
C ASP A 52 -12.75 15.58 3.25
N GLU A 53 -13.97 15.03 3.33
CA GLU A 53 -14.68 14.42 2.20
C GLU A 53 -16.16 14.77 2.26
N VAL A 54 -16.60 15.69 1.39
CA VAL A 54 -17.96 16.26 1.39
C VAL A 54 -19.02 15.19 1.16
N ASN A 55 -18.68 14.13 0.42
CA ASN A 55 -19.60 13.04 0.11
C ASN A 55 -19.99 12.17 1.33
N TYR A 56 -19.29 12.30 2.47
CA TYR A 56 -19.56 11.56 3.71
C TYR A 56 -19.92 12.47 4.89
N GLN A 57 -20.36 13.72 4.64
CA GLN A 57 -20.84 14.59 5.71
C GLN A 57 -22.08 13.99 6.40
N GLY A 58 -22.05 13.94 7.72
CA GLY A 58 -23.10 13.31 8.52
C GLY A 58 -22.99 11.78 8.64
N GLU A 59 -22.09 11.13 7.90
CA GLU A 59 -21.92 9.68 7.92
C GLU A 59 -20.95 9.23 9.03
N GLY A 60 -21.20 8.04 9.60
CA GLY A 60 -20.31 7.43 10.59
C GLY A 60 -19.18 6.58 10.00
N PHE A 61 -19.18 6.40 8.68
CA PHE A 61 -18.21 5.62 7.93
C PHE A 61 -17.97 6.25 6.57
N ALA A 62 -16.78 6.02 6.01
CA ALA A 62 -16.39 6.52 4.70
C ALA A 62 -15.62 5.46 3.92
N MET A 63 -15.76 5.48 2.60
CA MET A 63 -14.92 4.72 1.68
C MET A 63 -13.91 5.65 1.03
N ILE A 64 -12.63 5.50 1.39
CA ILE A 64 -11.55 6.36 0.90
C ILE A 64 -10.37 5.55 0.39
N SER A 65 -9.58 6.17 -0.49
CA SER A 65 -8.42 5.55 -1.12
C SER A 65 -7.16 6.33 -0.82
N GLY A 66 -6.06 5.64 -0.54
CA GLY A 66 -4.75 6.25 -0.34
C GLY A 66 -3.77 5.30 0.34
N THR A 67 -2.48 5.64 0.27
CA THR A 67 -1.45 4.96 1.08
C THR A 67 -1.67 5.19 2.58
N SER A 68 -2.34 6.27 2.96
CA SER A 68 -2.86 6.52 4.31
C SER A 68 -3.80 5.42 4.82
N MET A 69 -4.48 4.70 3.92
CA MET A 69 -5.34 3.56 4.26
C MET A 69 -4.58 2.24 4.25
N ALA A 70 -3.53 2.12 3.45
CA ALA A 70 -2.62 0.96 3.46
C ALA A 70 -1.78 0.89 4.75
N THR A 71 -1.25 2.03 5.21
CA THR A 71 -0.38 2.17 6.38
C THR A 71 -0.96 1.53 7.67
N PRO A 72 -2.21 1.80 8.08
CA PRO A 72 -2.77 1.22 9.30
C PRO A 72 -2.93 -0.30 9.24
N HIS A 73 -3.10 -0.92 8.06
CA HIS A 73 -3.11 -2.37 7.92
C HIS A 73 -1.76 -2.97 8.33
N ILE A 74 -0.66 -2.44 7.78
CA ILE A 74 0.70 -2.90 8.12
C ILE A 74 1.04 -2.61 9.58
N ALA A 75 0.65 -1.43 10.09
CA ALA A 75 0.86 -1.08 11.51
C ALA A 75 0.14 -2.07 12.45
N GLY A 76 -1.11 -2.44 12.14
CA GLY A 76 -1.88 -3.43 12.89
C GLY A 76 -1.24 -4.82 12.86
N ILE A 77 -0.82 -5.30 11.69
CA ILE A 77 -0.13 -6.59 11.56
C ILE A 77 1.20 -6.57 12.35
N ALA A 78 1.99 -5.50 12.22
CA ALA A 78 3.23 -5.34 12.97
C ALA A 78 3.01 -5.37 14.48
N ALA A 79 1.93 -4.74 14.97
CA ALA A 79 1.54 -4.77 16.38
C ALA A 79 1.19 -6.19 16.85
N LEU A 80 0.46 -6.97 16.05
CA LEU A 80 0.15 -8.37 16.35
C LEU A 80 1.41 -9.25 16.37
N VAL A 81 2.34 -9.04 15.42
CA VAL A 81 3.64 -9.73 15.43
C VAL A 81 4.43 -9.35 16.69
N LYS A 82 4.47 -8.06 17.08
CA LYS A 82 5.12 -7.62 18.31
C LYS A 82 4.47 -8.21 19.56
N GLN A 83 3.14 -8.32 19.59
CA GLN A 83 2.42 -8.94 20.70
C GLN A 83 2.82 -10.42 20.85
N LYS A 84 2.94 -11.15 19.74
CA LYS A 84 3.35 -12.55 19.72
C LYS A 84 4.84 -12.76 19.98
N HIS A 85 5.67 -11.81 19.58
CA HIS A 85 7.13 -11.83 19.73
C HIS A 85 7.62 -10.55 20.44
N PRO A 86 7.40 -10.41 21.76
CA PRO A 86 7.70 -9.17 22.49
C PRO A 86 9.16 -8.75 22.46
N ASP A 87 10.10 -9.67 22.28
CA ASP A 87 11.54 -9.40 22.25
C ASP A 87 12.06 -9.00 20.86
N TRP A 88 11.25 -9.14 19.81
CA TRP A 88 11.68 -8.80 18.46
C TRP A 88 11.89 -7.28 18.29
N SER A 89 12.98 -6.92 17.64
CA SER A 89 13.26 -5.53 17.25
C SER A 89 12.33 -5.07 16.12
N PRO A 90 12.16 -3.75 15.90
CA PRO A 90 11.42 -3.24 14.75
C PRO A 90 11.94 -3.77 13.41
N ALA A 91 13.26 -3.92 13.28
CA ALA A 91 13.90 -4.49 12.09
C ALA A 91 13.56 -5.96 11.88
N ALA A 92 13.49 -6.76 12.96
CA ALA A 92 13.08 -8.16 12.88
C ALA A 92 11.62 -8.31 12.44
N ILE A 93 10.73 -7.46 12.96
CA ILE A 93 9.31 -7.44 12.55
C ILE A 93 9.18 -7.05 11.08
N LYS A 94 9.84 -5.96 10.67
CA LYS A 94 9.88 -5.53 9.27
C LYS A 94 10.38 -6.66 8.36
N SER A 95 11.48 -7.30 8.73
CA SER A 95 12.06 -8.42 7.96
C SER A 95 11.09 -9.59 7.84
N ALA A 96 10.41 -9.97 8.93
CA ALA A 96 9.41 -11.04 8.90
C ALA A 96 8.25 -10.70 7.94
N LEU A 97 7.73 -9.47 7.97
CA LEU A 97 6.68 -9.04 7.05
C LEU A 97 7.14 -9.07 5.59
N GLN A 98 8.33 -8.54 5.31
CA GLN A 98 8.85 -8.47 3.95
C GLN A 98 9.20 -9.84 3.36
N THR A 99 9.78 -10.73 4.15
CA THR A 99 10.20 -12.05 3.64
C THR A 99 9.06 -13.05 3.50
N THR A 100 7.85 -12.68 3.95
CA THR A 100 6.64 -13.52 3.91
C THR A 100 5.52 -12.91 3.08
N SER A 101 5.73 -11.77 2.42
CA SER A 101 4.75 -11.15 1.52
C SER A 101 4.53 -11.98 0.25
N ALA A 102 3.34 -11.85 -0.34
CA ALA A 102 2.99 -12.54 -1.57
C ALA A 102 3.41 -11.70 -2.79
N VAL A 103 4.10 -12.33 -3.75
CA VAL A 103 4.54 -11.68 -5.00
C VAL A 103 3.62 -11.97 -6.19
N VAL A 104 2.44 -12.54 -5.93
CA VAL A 104 1.47 -12.94 -6.96
C VAL A 104 0.06 -12.48 -6.61
N ASP A 105 -0.75 -12.27 -7.64
CA ASP A 105 -2.18 -12.03 -7.53
C ASP A 105 -2.94 -13.30 -7.10
N HIS A 106 -4.23 -13.19 -6.85
CA HIS A 106 -5.08 -14.31 -6.46
C HIS A 106 -5.22 -15.42 -7.52
N MET A 107 -4.76 -15.18 -8.76
CA MET A 107 -4.69 -16.17 -9.83
C MET A 107 -3.28 -16.80 -9.94
N GLY A 108 -2.35 -16.42 -9.07
CA GLY A 108 -0.96 -16.89 -9.10
C GLY A 108 -0.09 -16.22 -10.17
N LYS A 109 -0.56 -15.13 -10.80
CA LYS A 109 0.24 -14.35 -11.76
C LYS A 109 1.08 -13.31 -11.02
N PRO A 110 2.23 -12.88 -11.58
CA PRO A 110 3.00 -11.78 -10.99
C PRO A 110 2.13 -10.54 -10.75
N LEU A 111 2.40 -9.84 -9.64
CA LEU A 111 1.71 -8.60 -9.31
C LEU A 111 1.76 -7.60 -10.47
N GLN A 112 0.66 -6.86 -10.64
CA GLN A 112 0.54 -5.83 -11.64
C GLN A 112 0.44 -4.46 -11.00
N ALA A 113 0.95 -3.45 -11.69
CA ALA A 113 0.81 -2.07 -11.31
C ALA A 113 -0.08 -1.33 -12.30
N GLN A 114 -0.97 -0.51 -11.77
CA GLN A 114 -1.71 0.45 -12.55
C GLN A 114 -0.76 1.56 -12.99
N ASN A 115 -0.79 1.88 -14.28
CA ASN A 115 -0.03 2.95 -14.89
C ASN A 115 -0.99 3.90 -15.62
N GLN A 116 -0.87 5.18 -15.30
CA GLN A 116 -1.63 6.26 -15.90
C GLN A 116 -0.64 7.29 -16.46
N SER A 117 -0.48 7.31 -17.77
CA SER A 117 0.52 8.13 -18.46
C SER A 117 0.20 9.64 -18.50
N GLY A 118 -0.98 10.04 -18.01
CA GLY A 118 -1.47 11.41 -17.93
C GLY A 118 -2.91 11.45 -17.39
N GLU A 119 -3.38 12.61 -16.89
CA GLU A 119 -4.66 12.73 -16.18
C GLU A 119 -5.86 12.17 -16.97
N ASP A 120 -5.88 12.34 -18.29
CA ASP A 120 -6.96 11.84 -19.16
C ASP A 120 -6.67 10.48 -19.82
N SER A 121 -5.51 9.87 -19.54
CA SER A 121 -5.16 8.58 -20.13
C SER A 121 -5.86 7.43 -19.41
N PRO A 122 -6.29 6.38 -20.14
CA PRO A 122 -6.85 5.20 -19.50
C PRO A 122 -5.79 4.52 -18.61
N ILE A 123 -6.22 4.02 -17.46
CA ILE A 123 -5.36 3.19 -16.61
C ILE A 123 -5.05 1.88 -17.34
N THR A 124 -3.76 1.59 -17.48
CA THR A 124 -3.25 0.33 -18.03
C THR A 124 -2.59 -0.50 -16.93
N LEU A 125 -2.49 -1.81 -17.14
CA LEU A 125 -1.80 -2.72 -16.23
C LEU A 125 -0.44 -3.10 -16.81
N ILE A 126 0.61 -2.85 -16.04
CA ILE A 126 1.99 -3.27 -16.33
C ILE A 126 2.46 -4.25 -15.26
N ALA A 127 3.53 -4.99 -15.53
CA ALA A 127 4.16 -5.82 -14.51
C ALA A 127 4.67 -4.93 -13.36
N ALA A 128 4.35 -5.27 -12.11
CA ALA A 128 4.87 -4.57 -10.96
C ALA A 128 6.34 -4.94 -10.73
N THR A 129 7.12 -3.93 -10.38
CA THR A 129 8.51 -4.03 -9.98
C THR A 129 8.64 -3.86 -8.46
N PRO A 130 9.80 -4.17 -7.87
CA PRO A 130 10.05 -3.86 -6.47
C PRO A 130 9.97 -2.36 -6.15
N PHE A 131 10.14 -1.46 -7.13
CA PHE A 131 9.90 -0.02 -6.95
C PHE A 131 8.41 0.35 -6.88
N ASP A 132 7.52 -0.60 -7.13
CA ASP A 132 6.07 -0.42 -7.06
C ASP A 132 5.47 -1.03 -5.79
N CYS A 133 5.92 -2.23 -5.40
CA CYS A 133 5.32 -2.99 -4.30
C CYS A 133 6.33 -3.46 -3.23
N GLY A 134 7.61 -3.14 -3.35
CA GLY A 134 8.63 -3.65 -2.43
C GLY A 134 8.72 -5.17 -2.50
N SER A 135 8.60 -5.83 -1.35
CA SER A 135 8.63 -7.29 -1.27
C SER A 135 7.33 -7.97 -1.74
N GLY A 136 6.27 -7.21 -1.99
CA GLY A 136 4.95 -7.72 -2.40
C GLY A 136 3.80 -7.28 -1.50
#